data_AF-A0A938X244-F1
#
_entry.id   AF-A0A938X244-F1
#
_cell.length_a   1.000
_cell.length_b   1.000
_cell.length_c   1.000
_cell.angle_alpha   90.00
_cell.angle_beta   90.00
_cell.angle_gamma   90.00
#
_symmetry.space_group_name_H-M   'P 1'
#
loop_
_entity.id
_entity.type
_entity.pdbx_description
1 polymer ?
#
loop_
_entity_poly.entity_id
_entity_poly.type
_entity_poly.pdbx_seq_one_letter_code
_entity_poly.pdbx_strand_id
1 'polypeptide(L)' 'MELQKALEEYEKYFSENYFFYIGFVKTDSEIISEIQKYIKTRKKQRLPKYEDNLQ' A
#
# COMPACT_ATOMS: atom_id res chain seq x y z
N MET A 1 -2.56 -3.09 -15.84
CA MET A 1 -2.29 -4.54 -15.63
C MET A 1 -1.22 -4.80 -14.59
N GLU A 2 -0.10 -4.06 -14.58
CA GLU A 2 0.97 -4.30 -13.60
C GLU A 2 0.61 -3.88 -12.16
N LEU A 3 -0.11 -2.77 -11.99
CA LEU A 3 -0.58 -2.31 -10.69
C LEU A 3 -1.46 -3.37 -10.00
N GLN A 4 -2.44 -3.92 -10.72
CA GLN A 4 -3.35 -4.92 -10.17
C GLN A 4 -2.62 -6.19 -9.71
N LYS A 5 -1.64 -6.66 -10.49
CA LYS A 5 -0.81 -7.80 -10.08
C LYS A 5 -0.01 -7.50 -8.81
N ALA A 6 0.55 -6.29 -8.70
CA ALA A 6 1.27 -5.89 -7.49
C ALA A 6 0.33 -5.86 -6.27
N LEU A 7 -0.89 -5.33 -6.43
CA LEU A 7 -1.89 -5.31 -5.35
C LEU A 7 -2.29 -6.73 -4.91
N GLU A 8 -2.54 -7.63 -5.86
CA GLU A 8 -2.84 -9.05 -5.57
C GLU A 8 -1.66 -9.75 -4.85
N GLU A 9 -0.42 -9.44 -5.26
CA GLU A 9 0.76 -9.99 -4.61
C GLU A 9 0.91 -9.48 -3.17
N TYR A 10 0.63 -8.20 -2.94
CA TYR A 10 0.61 -7.60 -1.61
C TYR A 10 -0.45 -8.27 -0.71
N GLU A 11 -1.68 -8.41 -1.23
CA GLU A 11 -2.79 -9.07 -0.52
C GLU A 11 -2.44 -10.52 -0.18
N LYS A 12 -1.88 -11.27 -1.12
CA LYS A 12 -1.46 -12.66 -0.89
C LYS A 12 -0.33 -12.76 0.15
N TYR A 13 0.59 -11.81 0.16
CA TYR A 13 1.75 -11.82 1.06
C TYR A 13 1.39 -11.42 2.50
N PHE A 14 0.53 -10.41 2.66
CA PHE A 14 0.19 -9.83 3.96
C PHE A 14 -1.21 -10.21 4.47
N SER A 15 -2.04 -10.86 3.65
CA SER A 15 -3.46 -11.09 3.93
C SER A 15 -4.24 -9.81 4.23
N GLU A 16 -3.79 -8.69 3.66
CA GLU A 16 -4.32 -7.34 3.88
C GLU A 16 -4.26 -6.54 2.57
N ASN A 17 -5.25 -5.67 2.34
CA ASN A 17 -5.26 -4.78 1.19
C ASN A 17 -4.23 -3.64 1.32
N TYR A 18 -3.70 -3.19 0.19
CA TYR A 18 -2.89 -1.98 0.13
C TYR A 18 -3.77 -0.73 0.33
N PHE A 19 -3.34 0.21 1.17
CA PHE A 19 -4.07 1.44 1.45
C PHE A 19 -3.58 2.59 0.55
N PHE A 20 -4.49 3.14 -0.23
CA PHE A 20 -4.25 4.38 -0.96
C PHE A 20 -4.43 5.58 -0.01
N TYR A 21 -3.38 6.38 0.19
CA TYR A 21 -3.44 7.57 1.04
C TYR A 21 -4.28 8.67 0.38
N ILE A 22 -5.39 9.06 1.01
CA ILE A 22 -6.21 10.20 0.59
C ILE A 22 -5.43 11.48 0.92
N GLY A 23 -4.81 12.10 -0.09
CA GLY A 23 -4.03 13.35 0.07
C GLY A 23 -2.71 13.38 -0.68
N PHE A 24 -2.21 12.24 -1.15
CA PHE A 24 -1.05 12.17 -2.04
C PHE A 24 -1.35 11.22 -3.19
N VAL A 25 -1.52 11.79 -4.40
CA VAL A 25 -1.76 10.99 -5.61
C VAL A 25 -0.43 10.35 -6.00
N LYS A 26 -0.27 9.06 -5.67
CA LYS A 26 0.84 8.25 -6.18
C LYS A 26 0.51 7.73 -7.56
N THR A 27 1.50 7.72 -8.42
CA THR A 27 1.43 7.04 -9.71
C THR A 27 1.45 5.52 -9.52
N ASP A 28 0.94 4.78 -10.52
CA ASP A 28 0.98 3.32 -10.54
C ASP A 28 2.41 2.78 -10.28
N SER A 29 3.42 3.42 -10.86
CA SER A 29 4.83 3.05 -10.70
C SER A 29 5.32 3.20 -9.25
N GLU A 30 4.93 4.27 -8.57
CA GLU A 30 5.27 4.49 -7.16
C GLU A 30 4.61 3.45 -6.26
N ILE A 31 3.34 3.13 -6.51
CA ILE A 31 2.61 2.12 -5.75
C ILE A 31 3.25 0.74 -5.93
N ILE A 32 3.59 0.36 -7.17
CA ILE A 32 4.28 -0.91 -7.46
C ILE A 32 5.63 -0.98 -6.73
N SER A 33 6.43 0.10 -6.79
CA SER A 33 7.74 0.16 -6.13
C SER A 33 7.62 0.02 -4.61
N GLU A 34 6.63 0.65 -4.00
CA GLU A 34 6.37 0.51 -2.56
C GLU A 34 5.93 -0.89 -2.17
N ILE A 35 5.03 -1.51 -2.93
CA ILE A 35 4.58 -2.89 -2.70
C ILE A 35 5.78 -3.84 -2.71
N GLN A 36 6.62 -3.75 -3.73
CA GLN A 36 7.83 -4.59 -3.82
C GLN A 36 8.76 -4.35 -2.62
N LYS A 37 8.90 -3.11 -2.17
CA LYS A 37 9.69 -2.77 -0.97
C LYS A 37 9.09 -3.36 0.29
N TYR A 38 7.78 -3.33 0.47
CA TYR A 38 7.10 -3.93 1.63
C TYR A 38 7.30 -5.44 1.66
N ILE A 39 7.08 -6.12 0.53
CA ILE A 39 7.31 -7.57 0.40
C ILE A 39 8.78 -7.92 0.70
N LYS A 40 9.73 -7.21 0.07
CA LYS A 40 11.18 -7.43 0.28
C LYS A 40 11.59 -7.25 1.74
N THR A 41 11.05 -6.24 2.42
CA THR A 41 11.38 -5.94 3.82
C THR A 41 10.55 -6.72 4.82
N ARG A 42 9.54 -7.46 4.36
CA ARG A 42 8.50 -8.11 5.18
C ARG A 42 7.81 -7.17 6.16
N LYS A 43 7.86 -5.87 5.89
CA LYS A 43 7.22 -4.84 6.71
C LYS A 43 5.96 -4.43 5.99
N LYS A 44 4.81 -4.66 6.63
CA LYS A 44 3.54 -4.20 6.09
C LYS A 44 3.43 -2.67 6.13
N GLN A 45 2.60 -2.13 5.24
CA GLN A 45 2.18 -0.75 5.31
C GLN A 45 1.59 -0.47 6.70
N ARG A 46 1.96 0.67 7.30
CA ARG A 46 1.28 1.13 8.50
C ARG A 46 -0.10 1.62 8.10
N LEU A 47 -1.12 1.18 8.81
CA LEU A 47 -2.48 1.72 8.68
C LEU A 47 -2.39 3.25 8.66
N PRO A 48 -3.03 3.93 7.70
CA PRO A 48 -3.17 5.38 7.78
C PRO A 48 -3.78 5.71 9.14
N LYS A 49 -3.00 6.38 9.99
CA LYS A 49 -3.59 7.12 11.11
C LYS A 49 -4.31 8.29 10.46
N TYR A 50 -5.56 8.08 10.08
CA TYR A 50 -6.48 9.20 10.07
C TYR A 50 -6.49 9.65 11.52
N GLU A 51 -5.77 10.73 11.84
CA GLU A 51 -5.97 11.33 13.14
C GLU A 51 -7.47 11.60 13.22
N ASP A 52 -8.11 10.97 14.20
CA ASP A 52 -9.40 11.34 14.78
C ASP A 52 -9.32 12.77 15.37
N ASN A 53 -8.74 13.73 14.64
CA ASN A 53 -8.76 15.16 14.93
C ASN A 53 -10.05 15.77 14.37
N LEU A 54 -11.17 15.08 14.58
CA LEU A 54 -12.51 15.66 14.62
C LEU A 54 -12.88 15.77 16.11
N GLN A 55 -12.19 16.68 16.81
CA GLN A 55 -12.60 17.15 18.14
C GLN A 55 -13.06 18.59 18.04
#